data_AF-A0AAW0Z1K2-F1
#
_entry.id   AF-A0AAW0Z1K2-F1
#
_cell.length_a   1.000
_cell.length_b   1.000
_cell.length_c   1.000
_cell.angle_alpha   90.00
_cell.angle_beta   90.00
_cell.angle_gamma   90.00
#
_symmetry.space_group_name_H-M   'P 1'
#
loop_
_entity.id
_entity.type
_entity.pdbx_description
1 polymer ?
#
loop_
_entity_poly.entity_id
_entity_poly.type
_entity_poly.pdbx_seq_one_letter_code
_entity_poly.pdbx_strand_id
1 'polypeptide(L)'
;MSTIPTRLAKATSTVSSWEEARRASLAAYRAWHRSAPDIVQIYTLNVPPSLVRLKIRQDFERNRDTITDLAVMNVMLLKNQQEFQETMNAWKQEPHVMQWFKRFDDPAPPKTFLDKFYASRDEPEQLPSHN
;
A
#
# COMPACT_ATOMS: atom_id res chain seq x y z
N MET A 1 18.03 -9.73 -28.67
CA MET A 1 16.75 -10.34 -28.25
C MET A 1 15.99 -9.29 -27.46
N SER A 2 14.83 -8.81 -27.93
CA SER A 2 14.02 -7.81 -27.23
C SER A 2 12.99 -8.52 -26.35
N THR A 3 12.91 -8.18 -25.07
CA THR A 3 11.94 -8.76 -24.13
C THR A 3 10.67 -7.91 -24.08
N ILE A 4 9.51 -8.55 -24.16
CA ILE A 4 8.20 -7.89 -24.14
C ILE A 4 7.84 -7.56 -22.67
N PRO A 5 7.34 -6.36 -22.36
CA PRO A 5 6.98 -6.00 -21.00
C PRO A 5 5.74 -6.76 -20.52
N THR A 6 5.65 -6.93 -19.20
CA THR A 6 4.52 -7.59 -18.54
C THR A 6 3.24 -6.75 -18.60
N ARG A 7 2.08 -7.40 -18.39
CA ARG A 7 0.77 -6.73 -18.39
C ARG A 7 0.76 -5.56 -17.39
N LEU A 8 0.24 -4.40 -17.81
CA LEU A 8 0.18 -3.16 -17.02
C LEU A 8 1.54 -2.53 -16.66
N ALA A 9 2.64 -2.96 -17.28
CA ALA A 9 3.93 -2.31 -17.10
C ALA A 9 3.86 -0.87 -17.64
N LYS A 10 4.52 0.05 -16.91
CA LYS A 10 4.74 1.42 -17.37
C LYS A 10 6.21 1.74 -17.29
N ALA A 11 6.73 2.47 -18.28
CA ALA A 11 8.07 3.02 -18.21
C ALA A 11 8.15 4.01 -17.04
N THR A 12 9.22 3.89 -16.24
CA THR A 12 9.49 4.84 -15.17
C THR A 12 9.70 6.23 -15.75
N SER A 13 8.92 7.19 -15.27
CA SER A 13 9.05 8.60 -15.61
C SER A 13 9.10 9.41 -14.33
N THR A 14 9.82 10.52 -14.37
CA THR A 14 9.88 11.48 -13.27
C THR A 14 9.00 12.66 -13.59
N VAL A 15 8.30 13.11 -12.57
CA VAL A 15 7.48 14.30 -12.61
C VAL A 15 8.36 15.51 -12.26
N SER A 16 8.14 16.61 -12.98
CA SER A 16 8.88 17.86 -12.83
C SER A 16 8.12 18.96 -12.09
N SER A 17 6.79 18.85 -11.99
CA SER A 17 5.90 19.83 -11.36
C SER A 17 4.83 19.18 -10.47
N TRP A 18 4.41 19.88 -9.43
CA TRP A 18 3.31 19.45 -8.56
C TRP A 18 1.98 19.26 -9.30
N GLU A 19 1.74 20.01 -10.38
CA GLU A 19 0.52 19.85 -11.18
C GLU A 19 0.51 18.51 -11.93
N GLU A 20 1.66 18.12 -12.49
CA GLU A 20 1.87 16.81 -13.10
C GLU A 20 1.72 15.69 -12.06
N ALA A 21 2.27 15.89 -10.85
CA ALA A 21 2.21 14.90 -9.77
C ALA A 21 0.77 14.70 -9.30
N ARG A 22 -0.01 15.80 -9.24
CA ARG A 22 -1.43 15.78 -8.94
C ARG A 22 -2.22 15.05 -10.02
N ARG A 23 -1.94 15.30 -11.31
CA ARG A 23 -2.59 14.57 -12.41
C ARG A 23 -2.27 13.08 -12.37
N ALA A 24 -1.00 12.73 -12.16
CA ALA A 24 -0.54 11.34 -12.08
C ALA A 24 -1.15 10.59 -10.89
N SER A 25 -1.16 11.21 -9.70
CA SER A 25 -1.78 10.62 -8.50
C SER A 25 -3.29 10.43 -8.64
N LEU A 26 -4.01 11.40 -9.23
CA LEU A 26 -5.45 11.24 -9.52
C LEU A 26 -5.71 10.15 -10.56
N ALA A 27 -4.86 10.01 -11.58
CA ALA A 27 -4.97 8.93 -12.55
C ALA A 27 -4.75 7.56 -11.89
N ALA A 28 -3.74 7.45 -11.02
CA ALA A 28 -3.47 6.26 -10.23
C ALA A 28 -4.64 5.91 -9.30
N TYR A 29 -5.17 6.89 -8.55
CA TYR A 29 -6.32 6.71 -7.67
C TYR A 29 -7.55 6.19 -8.43
N ARG A 30 -7.86 6.77 -9.60
CA ARG A 30 -8.97 6.31 -10.44
C ARG A 30 -8.78 4.89 -10.96
N ALA A 31 -7.54 4.49 -11.28
CA ALA A 31 -7.23 3.14 -11.71
C ALA A 31 -7.52 2.12 -10.58
N TRP A 32 -6.99 2.38 -9.39
CA TRP A 32 -7.26 1.58 -8.18
C TRP A 32 -8.75 1.52 -7.82
N HIS A 33 -9.44 2.66 -7.86
CA HIS A 33 -10.86 2.72 -7.50
C HIS A 33 -11.73 1.88 -8.45
N ARG A 34 -11.40 1.86 -9.74
CA ARG A 34 -12.11 1.06 -10.75
C ARG A 34 -11.79 -0.43 -10.65
N SER A 35 -10.56 -0.79 -10.30
CA SER A 35 -10.14 -2.20 -10.19
C SER A 35 -10.59 -2.89 -8.90
N ALA A 36 -11.17 -2.16 -7.94
CA ALA A 36 -11.62 -2.73 -6.67
C ALA A 36 -12.52 -3.98 -6.78
N PRO A 37 -13.53 -4.05 -7.69
CA PRO A 37 -14.32 -5.27 -7.88
C PRO A 37 -13.47 -6.44 -8.40
N ASP A 38 -12.58 -6.18 -9.35
CA ASP A 38 -11.68 -7.18 -9.91
C ASP A 38 -10.74 -7.74 -8.84
N ILE A 39 -10.21 -6.89 -7.95
CA ILE A 39 -9.37 -7.31 -6.83
C ILE A 39 -10.13 -8.27 -5.90
N VAL A 40 -11.39 -7.96 -5.56
CA VAL A 40 -12.22 -8.86 -4.74
C VAL A 40 -12.40 -10.21 -5.42
N GLN A 41 -12.60 -10.21 -6.74
CA GLN A 41 -12.80 -11.44 -7.52
C GLN A 41 -11.52 -12.26 -7.68
N ILE A 42 -10.39 -11.63 -8.02
CA ILE A 42 -9.08 -12.28 -8.23
C ILE A 42 -8.62 -12.98 -6.95
N TYR A 43 -8.81 -12.33 -5.81
CA TYR A 43 -8.35 -12.80 -4.51
C TYR A 43 -9.44 -13.48 -3.67
N THR A 44 -10.64 -13.66 -4.22
CA THR A 44 -11.80 -14.25 -3.52
C THR A 44 -12.00 -13.68 -2.12
N LEU A 45 -11.90 -12.36 -1.98
CA LEU A 45 -11.90 -11.72 -0.67
C LEU A 45 -13.29 -11.76 -0.02
N ASN A 46 -13.33 -12.03 1.29
CA ASN A 46 -14.55 -11.98 2.10
C ASN A 46 -14.96 -10.53 2.50
N VAL A 47 -14.71 -9.55 1.62
CA VAL A 47 -15.04 -8.14 1.86
C VAL A 47 -15.71 -7.50 0.64
N PRO A 48 -16.63 -6.54 0.83
CA PRO A 48 -17.27 -5.88 -0.29
C PRO A 48 -16.29 -4.92 -1.01
N PRO A 49 -16.43 -4.71 -2.34
CA PRO A 49 -15.59 -3.77 -3.09
C PRO A 49 -15.62 -2.33 -2.56
N SER A 50 -16.68 -1.93 -1.87
CA SER A 50 -16.78 -0.62 -1.19
C SER A 50 -15.73 -0.46 -0.09
N LEU A 51 -15.44 -1.51 0.66
CA LEU A 51 -14.44 -1.51 1.73
C LEU A 51 -13.02 -1.41 1.15
N VAL A 52 -12.76 -2.09 0.03
CA VAL A 52 -11.49 -1.98 -0.72
C VAL A 52 -11.28 -0.54 -1.20
N ARG A 53 -12.31 0.10 -1.78
CA ARG A 53 -12.26 1.52 -2.21
C ARG A 53 -12.00 2.46 -1.05
N LEU A 54 -12.62 2.21 0.10
CA LEU A 54 -12.39 2.99 1.32
C LEU A 54 -10.93 2.87 1.76
N LYS A 55 -10.34 1.67 1.73
CA LYS A 55 -8.93 1.45 2.08
C LYS A 55 -7.97 2.15 1.13
N ILE A 56 -8.18 2.00 -0.18
CA ILE A 56 -7.43 2.75 -1.20
C ILE A 56 -7.48 4.25 -0.88
N ARG A 57 -8.66 4.79 -0.56
CA ARG A 57 -8.78 6.20 -0.18
C ARG A 57 -7.98 6.53 1.09
N GLN A 58 -8.07 5.71 2.14
CA GLN A 58 -7.31 5.91 3.37
C GLN A 58 -5.80 5.97 3.12
N ASP A 59 -5.27 5.11 2.26
CA ASP A 59 -3.83 5.07 1.96
C ASP A 59 -3.37 6.26 1.11
N PHE A 60 -4.18 6.73 0.17
CA PHE A 60 -3.89 7.95 -0.58
C PHE A 60 -3.96 9.22 0.29
N GLU A 61 -4.93 9.30 1.20
CA GLU A 61 -5.07 10.43 2.12
C GLU A 61 -3.96 10.45 3.20
N ARG A 62 -3.49 9.29 3.66
CA ARG A 62 -2.39 9.18 4.64
C ARG A 62 -1.15 9.94 4.20
N ASN A 63 -0.85 9.90 2.90
CA ASN A 63 0.36 10.48 2.35
C ASN A 63 0.17 11.91 1.83
N ARG A 64 -1.04 12.48 1.97
CA ARG A 64 -1.41 13.78 1.40
C ARG A 64 -0.61 14.94 2.02
N ASP A 65 -0.48 14.93 3.34
CA ASP A 65 0.11 16.06 4.08
C ASP A 65 1.58 15.79 4.49
N THR A 66 2.03 14.54 4.39
CA THR A 66 3.39 14.13 4.79
C THR A 66 4.42 14.32 3.68
N ILE A 67 4.00 14.28 2.41
CA ILE A 67 4.91 14.37 1.26
C ILE A 67 5.02 15.84 0.83
N THR A 68 6.14 16.46 1.17
CA THR A 68 6.47 17.84 0.78
C THR A 68 7.52 17.93 -0.34
N ASP A 69 8.26 16.85 -0.59
CA ASP A 69 9.31 16.77 -1.61
C ASP A 69 8.83 16.02 -2.86
N LEU A 70 9.12 16.59 -4.03
CA LEU A 70 8.78 16.02 -5.33
C LEU A 70 9.58 14.74 -5.63
N ALA A 71 10.82 14.62 -5.14
CA ALA A 71 11.60 13.40 -5.33
C ALA A 71 10.95 12.21 -4.60
N VAL A 72 10.47 12.44 -3.37
CA VAL A 72 9.69 11.45 -2.60
C VAL A 72 8.40 11.10 -3.33
N MET A 73 7.71 12.09 -3.90
CA MET A 73 6.49 11.86 -4.68
C MET A 73 6.73 10.98 -5.91
N ASN A 74 7.85 11.17 -6.62
CA ASN A 74 8.23 10.33 -7.75
C ASN A 74 8.45 8.87 -7.34
N VAL A 75 9.15 8.63 -6.24
CA VAL A 75 9.33 7.28 -5.69
C VAL A 75 7.97 6.68 -5.29
N MET A 76 7.09 7.48 -4.70
CA MET A 76 5.76 7.02 -4.29
C MET A 76 4.89 6.62 -5.48
N LEU A 77 4.91 7.41 -6.56
CA LEU A 77 4.19 7.09 -7.80
C LEU A 77 4.73 5.81 -8.46
N LEU A 78 6.06 5.64 -8.47
CA LEU A 78 6.70 4.43 -8.97
C LEU A 78 6.25 3.19 -8.17
N LYS A 79 6.36 3.25 -6.84
CA LYS A 79 5.91 2.17 -5.95
C LYS A 79 4.43 1.88 -6.11
N ASN A 80 3.59 2.91 -6.23
CA ASN A 80 2.16 2.72 -6.46
C ASN A 80 1.87 1.94 -7.75
N GLN A 81 2.60 2.21 -8.83
CA GLN A 81 2.43 1.50 -10.09
C GLN A 81 2.91 0.04 -10.00
N GLN A 82 4.02 -0.21 -9.29
CA GLN A 82 4.52 -1.57 -9.03
C GLN A 82 3.50 -2.38 -8.23
N GLU A 83 3.01 -1.82 -7.13
CA GLU A 83 1.97 -2.40 -6.28
C GLU A 83 0.69 -2.73 -7.06
N PHE A 84 0.27 -1.83 -7.95
CA PHE A 84 -0.90 -2.02 -8.81
C PHE A 84 -0.70 -3.18 -9.78
N GLN A 85 0.49 -3.26 -10.39
CA GLN A 85 0.85 -4.32 -11.32
C GLN A 85 0.88 -5.69 -10.61
N GLU A 86 1.53 -5.78 -9.45
CA GLU A 86 1.61 -7.00 -8.65
C GLU A 86 0.23 -7.50 -8.22
N THR A 87 -0.66 -6.59 -7.84
CA THR A 87 -2.03 -6.91 -7.42
C THR A 87 -2.87 -7.38 -8.59
N MET A 88 -2.90 -6.61 -9.68
CA MET A 88 -3.77 -6.93 -10.81
C MET A 88 -3.31 -8.17 -11.58
N ASN A 89 -2.01 -8.45 -11.61
CA ASN A 89 -1.48 -9.64 -12.27
C ASN A 89 -1.45 -10.89 -11.37
N ALA A 90 -2.03 -10.82 -10.17
CA ALA A 90 -2.06 -11.91 -9.21
C ALA A 90 -0.64 -12.45 -8.86
N TRP A 91 0.35 -11.55 -8.79
CA TRP A 91 1.69 -11.89 -8.28
C TRP A 91 1.71 -11.95 -6.76
N LYS A 92 0.83 -11.19 -6.12
CA LYS A 92 0.53 -11.32 -4.68
C LYS A 92 -0.42 -12.47 -4.43
N GLN A 93 -0.46 -12.92 -3.17
CA GLN A 93 -1.46 -13.84 -2.64
C GLN A 93 -2.44 -13.10 -1.72
N GLU A 94 -3.60 -13.72 -1.45
CA GLU A 94 -4.65 -13.18 -0.56
C GLU A 94 -4.11 -12.61 0.77
N PRO A 95 -3.18 -13.26 1.52
CA PRO A 95 -2.69 -12.72 2.78
C PRO A 95 -2.07 -11.32 2.66
N HIS A 96 -1.41 -11.02 1.53
CA HIS A 96 -0.78 -9.73 1.27
C HIS A 96 -1.82 -8.63 1.08
N VAL A 97 -2.93 -8.95 0.40
CA VAL A 97 -4.05 -8.03 0.20
C VAL A 97 -4.82 -7.84 1.51
N MET A 98 -4.99 -8.93 2.28
CA MET A 98 -5.63 -8.88 3.58
C MET A 98 -4.87 -8.03 4.60
N GLN A 99 -3.56 -7.88 4.43
CA GLN A 99 -2.74 -6.99 5.25
C GLN A 99 -3.15 -5.52 5.16
N TRP A 100 -3.76 -5.06 4.06
CA TRP A 100 -4.28 -3.69 3.94
C TRP A 100 -5.41 -3.38 4.93
N PHE A 101 -6.16 -4.42 5.35
CA PHE A 101 -7.26 -4.27 6.29
C PHE A 101 -6.81 -4.34 7.74
N LYS A 102 -5.65 -4.94 8.01
CA LYS A 102 -5.08 -4.95 9.35
C LYS A 102 -4.78 -3.50 9.77
N ARG A 103 -5.06 -3.19 11.03
CA ARG A 103 -4.46 -2.00 11.63
C ARG A 103 -2.95 -2.26 11.67
N PHE A 104 -2.15 -1.25 11.32
CA PHE A 104 -0.68 -1.32 11.46
C PHE A 104 -0.27 -1.68 12.90
N ASP A 105 -1.16 -1.36 13.83
CA ASP A 105 -1.13 -1.56 15.26
C ASP A 105 -2.03 -2.73 15.69
N ASP A 106 -1.95 -3.91 15.07
CA ASP A 106 -2.73 -5.08 15.52
C ASP A 106 -1.79 -6.23 15.92
N PRO A 107 -1.70 -6.60 17.22
CA PRO A 107 -2.45 -6.02 18.35
C PRO A 107 -2.04 -4.57 18.67
N ALA A 108 -3.00 -3.79 19.18
CA ALA A 108 -2.80 -2.39 19.54
C ALA A 108 -1.56 -2.25 20.43
N PRO A 109 -0.64 -1.30 20.14
CA PRO A 109 0.52 -1.10 20.96
C PRO A 109 0.05 -0.77 22.39
N PRO A 110 0.64 -1.41 23.40
CA PRO A 110 0.29 -1.15 24.79
C PRO A 110 0.43 0.35 25.09
N LYS A 111 -0.65 0.95 25.58
CA LYS A 111 -0.74 2.40 25.76
C LYS A 111 -0.08 2.85 27.06
N THR A 112 -0.20 2.04 28.10
CA THR A 112 0.36 2.34 29.42
C THR A 112 1.72 1.68 29.60
N PHE A 113 2.53 2.21 30.51
CA PHE A 113 3.80 1.61 30.90
C PHE A 113 3.62 0.19 31.43
N LEU A 114 2.60 -0.07 32.26
CA LEU A 114 2.33 -1.42 32.77
C LEU A 114 1.96 -2.40 31.66
N ASP A 115 1.15 -1.98 30.66
CA ASP A 115 0.83 -2.84 29.52
C ASP A 115 2.08 -3.16 28.67
N LYS A 116 3.02 -2.21 28.54
CA LYS A 116 4.30 -2.40 27.84
C LYS A 116 5.22 -3.35 28.60
N PHE A 117 5.27 -3.19 29.91
CA PHE A 117 6.01 -4.03 30.85
C PHE A 117 5.50 -5.47 30.82
N TYR A 118 4.19 -5.70 30.93
CA TYR A 118 3.58 -7.03 30.84
C TYR A 118 3.73 -7.68 29.46
N ALA A 119 3.89 -6.89 28.40
CA ALA A 119 4.16 -7.39 27.05
C ALA A 119 5.66 -7.64 26.78
N SER A 120 6.54 -7.47 27.78
CA SER A 120 8.01 -7.56 27.65
C SER A 120 8.60 -6.65 26.55
N ARG A 121 7.92 -5.54 26.22
CA ARG A 121 8.33 -4.62 25.14
C ARG A 121 9.29 -3.52 25.60
N ASP A 122 9.56 -3.44 26.90
CA ASP A 122 10.47 -2.45 27.51
C ASP A 122 11.89 -3.01 27.78
N GLU A 123 12.11 -4.33 27.67
CA GLU A 123 13.44 -4.95 27.79
C GLU A 123 14.06 -5.21 26.40
N PRO A 124 15.11 -4.48 25.99
CA PRO A 124 15.74 -4.66 24.68
C PRO A 124 16.48 -6.02 24.52
N GLU A 125 16.66 -6.77 25.61
CA GLU A 125 17.43 -8.03 25.64
C GLU A 125 16.59 -9.28 25.35
N GLN A 126 15.26 -9.17 25.35
CA GLN A 126 14.32 -10.31 25.21
C GLN A 126 13.51 -10.31 23.90
N LEU A 127 13.96 -9.64 22.84
CA LEU A 127 13.39 -9.88 21.52
C LEU A 127 13.68 -11.34 21.14
N PRO A 128 12.68 -12.21 20.94
CA PRO A 128 12.95 -13.54 20.41
C PRO A 128 13.60 -13.34 19.05
N SER A 129 14.82 -13.85 18.89
CA SER A 129 15.45 -14.00 17.58
C SER A 129 14.55 -14.92 16.77
N HIS A 130 13.63 -14.34 16.00
CA HIS A 130 12.86 -15.07 15.02
C HIS A 130 13.84 -15.57 13.95
N ASN A 131 14.13 -16.87 13.98
CA ASN A 131 14.65 -17.62 12.85
C ASN A 131 13.60 -17.67 11.73
#